data_AF-A0A5U3D199-F1
#
_entry.id   AF-A0A5U3D199-F1
#
_cell.length_a   1.000
_cell.length_b   1.000
_cell.length_c   1.000
_cell.angle_alpha   90.00
_cell.angle_beta   90.00
_cell.angle_gamma   90.00
#
_symmetry.space_group_name_H-M   'P 1'
#
loop_
_entity.id
_entity.type
_entity.pdbx_description
1 polymer ?
#
loop_
_entity_poly.entity_id
_entity_poly.type
_entity_poly.pdbx_seq_one_letter_code
_entity_poly.pdbx_strand_id
1 'polypeptide(L)'
;MRLTLTTLLLLSFLSVAWADERPVFNLELTEKGFIPEILNVPANTRIKIKMLNSTTKVAELESFDMKFEKIATPGNSITVLTGPLHPGDYTFFDDYSVNNLRGKVVAKEISK
;
A
#
# COMPACT_ATOMS: atom_id res chain seq x y z
N MET A 1 -13.20 36.01 55.79
CA MET A 1 -13.25 34.55 55.61
C MET A 1 -12.74 34.26 54.20
N ARG A 2 -11.48 33.83 54.05
CA ARG A 2 -10.84 33.60 52.74
C ARG A 2 -11.07 32.14 52.35
N LEU A 3 -11.84 31.92 51.29
CA LEU A 3 -12.00 30.61 50.65
C LEU A 3 -10.89 30.46 49.61
N THR A 4 -10.00 29.50 49.79
CA THR A 4 -8.99 29.13 48.79
C THR A 4 -9.11 27.65 48.46
N LEU A 5 -8.91 27.36 47.17
CA LEU A 5 -8.54 26.05 46.58
C LEU A 5 -9.69 25.03 46.50
N THR A 6 -9.87 24.29 45.41
CA THR A 6 -8.86 23.74 44.48
C THR A 6 -9.52 23.47 43.12
N THR A 7 -9.01 24.07 42.05
CA THR A 7 -9.39 23.70 40.68
C THR A 7 -8.60 22.44 40.31
N LEU A 8 -9.26 21.28 40.23
CA LEU A 8 -8.66 20.04 39.75
C LEU A 8 -8.45 20.16 38.23
N LEU A 9 -7.25 20.54 37.81
CA LEU A 9 -6.88 20.60 36.40
C LEU A 9 -6.66 19.17 35.90
N LEU A 10 -7.67 18.62 35.22
CA LEU A 10 -7.59 17.33 34.54
C LEU A 10 -6.66 17.51 33.32
N LEU A 11 -5.39 17.10 33.48
CA LEU A 11 -4.41 17.14 32.40
C LEU A 11 -4.69 15.97 31.44
N SER A 12 -5.56 16.21 30.46
CA SER A 12 -5.80 15.27 29.35
C SER A 12 -4.51 15.11 28.56
N PHE A 13 -3.82 13.98 28.73
CA PHE A 13 -2.76 13.57 27.81
C PHE A 13 -3.39 13.36 26.42
N LEU A 14 -3.28 14.37 25.56
CA LEU A 14 -3.50 14.21 24.13
C LEU A 14 -2.40 13.29 23.60
N SER A 15 -2.68 12.00 23.51
CA SER A 15 -1.87 11.08 22.72
C SER A 15 -1.95 11.55 21.27
N VAL A 16 -0.91 12.23 20.81
CA VAL A 16 -0.75 12.57 19.39
C VAL A 16 -0.47 11.26 18.68
N ALA A 17 -1.50 10.66 18.09
CA ALA A 17 -1.32 9.50 17.22
C ALA A 17 -0.57 9.97 15.98
N TRP A 18 0.72 9.64 15.88
CA TRP A 18 1.47 9.82 14.63
C TRP A 18 0.96 8.77 13.64
N ALA A 19 0.36 9.23 12.55
CA ALA A 19 0.02 8.35 11.46
C ALA A 19 1.31 7.77 10.88
N ASP A 20 1.39 6.45 10.82
CA ASP A 20 2.47 5.72 10.16
C ASP A 20 2.45 6.05 8.65
N GLU A 21 3.28 7.02 8.24
CA GLU A 21 3.45 7.43 6.84
C GLU A 21 4.17 6.32 6.05
N ARG A 22 3.38 5.33 5.61
CA ARG A 22 3.88 4.24 4.78
C ARG A 22 4.35 4.74 3.42
N PRO A 23 5.55 4.33 2.94
CA PRO A 23 5.99 4.61 1.58
C PRO A 23 4.95 4.17 0.54
N VAL A 24 4.72 5.03 -0.46
CA VAL A 24 3.77 4.79 -1.54
C VAL A 24 4.53 4.45 -2.82
N PHE A 25 4.18 3.32 -3.42
CA PHE A 25 4.68 2.87 -4.71
C PHE A 25 3.56 2.97 -5.73
N ASN A 26 3.80 3.70 -6.81
CA ASN A 26 2.81 3.87 -7.88
C ASN A 26 2.98 2.77 -8.94
N LEU A 27 1.85 2.31 -9.45
CA LEU A 27 1.73 1.29 -10.48
C LEU A 27 0.66 1.76 -11.48
N GLU A 28 0.84 1.43 -12.75
CA GLU A 28 -0.18 1.62 -13.77
C GLU A 28 -0.42 0.30 -14.47
N LEU A 29 -1.68 -0.09 -14.63
CA LEU A 29 -2.06 -1.21 -15.47
C LEU A 29 -2.54 -0.67 -16.83
N THR A 30 -1.89 -1.13 -17.89
CA THR A 30 -2.24 -0.83 -19.28
C THR A 30 -2.63 -2.11 -20.01
N GLU A 31 -3.18 -1.98 -21.22
CA GLU A 31 -3.48 -3.13 -22.10
C GLU A 31 -2.22 -3.97 -22.44
N LYS A 32 -1.02 -3.40 -22.25
CA LYS A 32 0.28 -4.07 -22.49
C LYS A 32 0.89 -4.68 -21.23
N GLY A 33 0.32 -4.44 -20.05
CA GLY A 33 0.85 -4.90 -18.77
C GLY A 33 1.06 -3.79 -17.75
N PHE A 34 1.67 -4.19 -16.64
CA PHE A 34 1.96 -3.34 -15.50
C PHE A 34 3.20 -2.47 -15.72
N ILE A 35 3.13 -1.21 -15.28
CA ILE A 35 4.21 -0.23 -15.38
C ILE A 35 4.42 0.41 -14.00
N PRO A 36 5.59 0.22 -13.37
CA PRO A 36 6.64 -0.70 -13.78
C PRO A 36 6.22 -2.16 -13.61
N GLU A 37 6.84 -3.06 -14.38
CA GLU A 37 6.66 -4.52 -14.20
C GLU A 37 7.30 -5.00 -12.89
N ILE A 38 8.35 -4.30 -12.42
CA ILE A 38 9.05 -4.61 -11.17
C ILE A 38 9.03 -3.39 -10.23
N LEU A 39 8.42 -3.54 -9.07
CA LEU A 39 8.47 -2.59 -7.96
C LEU A 39 9.59 -2.99 -6.97
N ASN A 40 10.63 -2.17 -6.87
CA ASN A 40 11.65 -2.35 -5.85
C ASN A 40 11.21 -1.65 -4.56
N VAL A 41 11.09 -2.39 -3.47
CA VAL A 41 10.58 -1.88 -2.19
C VAL A 41 11.55 -2.19 -1.06
N PRO A 42 11.54 -1.42 0.04
CA PRO A 42 12.31 -1.76 1.22
C PRO A 42 11.73 -3.01 1.90
N ALA A 43 12.58 -3.99 2.18
CA ALA A 43 12.25 -5.11 3.04
C ALA A 43 11.91 -4.63 4.45
N ASN A 44 11.20 -5.47 5.20
CA ASN A 44 10.81 -5.27 6.59
C ASN A 44 9.98 -3.99 6.84
N THR A 45 9.38 -3.42 5.79
CA THR A 45 8.63 -2.15 5.82
C THR A 45 7.19 -2.36 5.36
N ARG A 46 6.21 -1.77 6.07
CA ARG A 46 4.82 -1.71 5.58
C ARG A 46 4.71 -0.67 4.47
N ILE A 47 4.11 -1.03 3.36
CA ILE A 47 4.03 -0.16 2.17
C ILE A 47 2.59 -0.01 1.69
N LYS A 48 2.38 1.00 0.83
CA LYS A 48 1.19 1.21 0.02
C LYS A 48 1.55 1.00 -1.44
N ILE A 49 0.75 0.23 -2.17
CA ILE A 49 0.81 0.21 -3.63
C ILE A 49 -0.45 0.89 -4.15
N LYS A 50 -0.28 1.97 -4.92
CA LYS A 50 -1.35 2.70 -5.56
C LYS A 50 -1.33 2.39 -7.05
N MET A 51 -2.36 1.72 -7.54
CA MET A 51 -2.46 1.36 -8.96
C MET A 51 -3.51 2.20 -9.65
N LEU A 52 -3.17 2.78 -10.81
CA LEU A 52 -4.13 3.32 -11.78
C LEU A 52 -4.49 2.22 -12.80
N ASN A 53 -5.79 1.98 -13.00
CA ASN A 53 -6.27 1.17 -14.11
C ASN A 53 -6.47 2.07 -15.35
N SER A 54 -5.52 2.05 -16.28
CA SER A 54 -5.60 2.77 -17.56
C SER A 54 -6.17 1.91 -18.70
N THR A 55 -6.70 0.72 -18.39
CA THR A 55 -7.39 -0.13 -19.37
C THR A 55 -8.83 0.34 -19.58
N THR A 56 -9.47 -0.24 -20.59
CA THR A 56 -10.90 -0.01 -20.87
C THR A 56 -11.84 -0.92 -20.08
N LYS A 57 -11.31 -1.85 -19.27
CA LYS A 57 -12.07 -2.88 -18.56
C LYS A 57 -11.87 -2.79 -17.05
N VAL A 58 -12.76 -3.45 -16.31
CA VAL A 58 -12.49 -3.75 -14.91
C VAL A 58 -11.26 -4.65 -14.85
N ALA A 59 -10.37 -4.37 -13.91
CA ALA A 59 -9.13 -5.10 -13.70
C ALA A 59 -8.89 -5.29 -12.20
N GLU A 60 -7.95 -6.16 -11.86
CA GLU A 60 -7.55 -6.44 -10.49
C GLU A 60 -6.09 -6.07 -10.22
N LEU A 61 -5.81 -5.79 -8.96
CA LEU A 61 -4.49 -5.92 -8.38
C LEU A 61 -4.57 -7.00 -7.31
N GLU A 62 -4.06 -8.19 -7.63
CA GLU A 62 -4.09 -9.36 -6.76
C GLU A 62 -2.67 -9.89 -6.49
N SER A 63 -2.46 -10.45 -5.31
CA SER A 63 -1.27 -11.21 -4.98
C SER A 63 -1.56 -12.26 -3.90
N PHE A 64 -1.28 -13.52 -4.20
CA PHE A 64 -1.29 -14.59 -3.20
C PHE A 64 -0.15 -14.45 -2.20
N ASP A 65 1.05 -14.09 -2.68
CA ASP A 65 2.24 -13.96 -1.82
C ASP A 65 2.07 -12.84 -0.78
N MET A 66 1.44 -11.73 -1.20
CA MET A 66 1.22 -10.53 -0.38
C MET A 66 -0.20 -10.45 0.25
N LYS A 67 -1.07 -11.42 -0.05
CA LYS A 67 -2.41 -11.62 0.53
C LYS A 67 -3.34 -10.41 0.39
N PHE A 68 -3.46 -9.88 -0.82
CA PHE A 68 -4.46 -8.88 -1.15
C PHE A 68 -5.12 -9.18 -2.51
N GLU A 69 -6.32 -8.66 -2.67
CA GLU A 69 -7.06 -8.59 -3.92
C GLU A 69 -7.85 -7.28 -3.90
N LYS A 70 -7.85 -6.54 -5.01
CA LYS A 70 -8.70 -5.36 -5.14
C LYS A 70 -9.04 -5.06 -6.58
N ILE A 71 -10.33 -4.86 -6.82
CA ILE A 71 -10.89 -4.50 -8.12
C ILE A 71 -10.76 -3.00 -8.37
N ALA A 72 -10.29 -2.64 -9.57
CA ALA A 72 -10.19 -1.29 -10.09
C ALA A 72 -11.10 -1.10 -11.31
N THR A 73 -12.01 -0.13 -11.25
CA THR A 73 -12.80 0.28 -12.41
C THR A 73 -11.95 1.04 -13.44
N PRO A 74 -12.33 1.05 -14.74
CA PRO A 74 -11.60 1.79 -15.77
C PRO A 74 -11.34 3.25 -15.37
N GLY A 75 -10.12 3.73 -15.62
CA GLY A 75 -9.69 5.12 -15.36
C GLY A 75 -9.53 5.50 -13.88
N ASN A 76 -9.71 4.56 -12.94
CA ASN A 76 -9.66 4.85 -11.51
C ASN A 76 -8.42 4.26 -10.83
N SER A 77 -8.04 4.88 -9.71
CA SER A 77 -6.98 4.36 -8.85
C SER A 77 -7.51 3.56 -7.68
N ILE A 78 -6.81 2.50 -7.32
CA ILE A 78 -7.00 1.73 -6.09
C ILE A 78 -5.74 1.76 -5.22
N THR A 79 -5.87 1.35 -3.97
CA THR A 79 -4.73 1.22 -3.06
C THR A 79 -4.84 -0.07 -2.26
N VAL A 80 -3.74 -0.80 -2.22
CA VAL A 80 -3.54 -1.97 -1.36
C VAL A 80 -2.44 -1.68 -0.33
N LEU A 81 -2.61 -2.24 0.86
CA LEU A 81 -1.64 -2.15 1.95
C LEU A 81 -0.99 -3.52 2.11
N THR A 82 0.33 -3.58 2.14
CA THR A 82 1.05 -4.85 2.32
C THR A 82 2.33 -4.67 3.13
N GLY A 83 3.01 -5.78 3.40
CA GLY A 83 4.19 -5.87 4.25
C GLY A 83 3.90 -5.82 5.76
N PRO A 84 4.95 -5.87 6.60
CA PRO A 84 6.36 -5.92 6.20
C PRO A 84 6.72 -7.21 5.47
N LEU A 85 7.47 -7.08 4.36
CA LEU A 85 7.90 -8.21 3.53
C LEU A 85 9.32 -8.61 3.90
N HIS A 86 9.62 -9.91 3.96
CA HIS A 86 11.01 -10.37 4.02
C HIS A 86 11.72 -10.05 2.70
N PRO A 87 13.07 -10.03 2.66
CA PRO A 87 13.78 -9.95 1.39
C PRO A 87 13.36 -11.08 0.45
N GLY A 88 13.02 -10.75 -0.80
CA GLY A 88 12.54 -11.72 -1.78
C GLY A 88 11.69 -11.13 -2.89
N ASP A 89 11.20 -12.03 -3.75
CA ASP A 89 10.35 -11.72 -4.89
C ASP A 89 8.90 -12.13 -4.58
N TYR A 90 7.96 -11.26 -4.90
CA TYR A 90 6.52 -11.45 -4.68
C TYR A 90 5.77 -11.12 -5.97
N THR A 91 4.86 -11.98 -6.40
CA THR A 91 4.12 -11.80 -7.66
C THR A 91 2.79 -11.08 -7.43
N PHE A 92 2.44 -10.17 -8.33
CA PHE A 92 1.08 -9.64 -8.45
C PHE A 92 0.57 -9.75 -9.88
N PHE A 93 -0.76 -9.74 -10.06
CA PHE A 93 -1.40 -10.01 -11.34
C PHE A 93 -2.81 -9.43 -11.43
N ASP A 94 -3.39 -9.52 -12.63
CA ASP A 94 -4.79 -9.22 -12.96
C ASP A 94 -5.45 -10.48 -13.52
N ASP A 95 -6.31 -11.16 -12.75
CA ASP A 95 -6.91 -12.45 -13.14
C ASP A 95 -8.04 -12.28 -14.16
N TYR A 96 -8.59 -11.06 -14.32
CA TYR A 96 -9.51 -10.74 -15.41
C TYR A 96 -8.83 -10.65 -16.78
N SER A 97 -7.50 -10.57 -16.83
CA SER A 97 -6.78 -10.43 -18.08
C SER A 97 -6.64 -11.76 -18.83
N VAL A 98 -7.12 -11.80 -20.08
CA VAL A 98 -6.86 -12.91 -21.01
C VAL A 98 -5.39 -13.07 -21.37
N ASN A 99 -4.58 -12.02 -21.18
CA ASN A 99 -3.15 -12.00 -21.48
C ASN A 99 -2.29 -12.41 -20.28
N ASN A 100 -2.91 -12.79 -19.15
CA ASN A 100 -2.21 -13.31 -17.98
C ASN A 100 -1.13 -12.33 -17.47
N LEU A 101 -1.50 -11.05 -17.36
CA LEU A 101 -0.59 -9.96 -17.01
C LEU A 101 -0.08 -10.14 -15.58
N ARG A 102 1.23 -10.06 -15.40
CA ARG A 102 1.91 -10.19 -14.10
C ARG A 102 2.97 -9.12 -13.91
N GLY A 103 3.28 -8.84 -12.66
CA GLY A 103 4.45 -8.07 -12.24
C GLY A 103 5.02 -8.61 -10.94
N LYS A 104 6.09 -7.98 -10.46
CA LYS A 104 6.78 -8.39 -9.24
C LYS A 104 7.04 -7.23 -8.31
N VAL A 105 6.92 -7.49 -7.02
CA VAL A 105 7.57 -6.71 -5.96
C VAL A 105 8.87 -7.41 -5.60
N VAL A 106 9.98 -6.68 -5.59
CA VAL A 106 11.28 -7.15 -5.12
C VAL A 106 11.62 -6.39 -3.85
N ALA A 107 11.51 -7.07 -2.71
CA ALA A 107 11.84 -6.51 -1.41
C ALA A 107 13.34 -6.66 -1.16
N LYS A 108 14.04 -5.53 -0.99
CA LYS A 108 15.49 -5.49 -0.77
C LYS A 108 15.82 -4.91 0.59
N GLU A 109 16.86 -5.43 1.21
CA GLU A 109 17.43 -4.79 2.40
C GLU A 109 17.88 -3.37 2.05
N ILE A 110 17.57 -2.42 2.92
CA ILE A 110 18.11 -1.07 2.79
C ILE A 110 19.57 -1.17 3.24
N SER A 111 20.52 -1.01 2.32
CA SER A 111 21.93 -0.88 2.69
C SER A 111 22.07 0.35 3.60
N LYS A 112 22.51 0.12 4.84
CA LYS A 112 22.76 1.17 5.84
C LYS A 112 24.03 1.96 5.51
#